data_AF-A0A1N6GS44-F1
#
_entry.id   AF-A0A1N6GS44-F1
#
_cell.length_a   1.000
_cell.length_b   1.000
_cell.length_c   1.000
_cell.angle_alpha   90.00
_cell.angle_beta   90.00
_cell.angle_gamma   90.00
#
_symmetry.space_group_name_H-M   'P 1'
#
loop_
_entity.id
_entity.type
_entity.pdbx_description
1 polymer ?
#
loop_
_entity_poly.entity_id
_entity_poly.type
_entity_poly.pdbx_seq_one_letter_code
_entity_poly.pdbx_strand_id
1 'polypeptide(L)'
;MDIEVRRLKNGEIQLDFGRVMLNLQPAVIKALQQALDARLNACGEKERAAIKKKLAVFSDLAKKLAAVDDRIMQRMLSQLTAEQLVTLARLGGEAVLRKIERNLSKTNRRQFEEDYARLNRITEHQAVIYMEQIVPVLKKIAQEQKALEAQMAKE
;
A
#
# COMPACT_ATOMS: atom_id res chain seq x y z
N MET A 1 -6.69 -30.08 21.75
CA MET A 1 -5.41 -30.37 22.42
C MET A 1 -5.33 -29.36 23.54
N ASP A 2 -5.65 -29.79 24.76
CA ASP A 2 -5.77 -28.88 25.91
C ASP A 2 -4.39 -28.74 26.55
N ILE A 3 -3.89 -27.51 26.60
CA ILE A 3 -2.63 -27.16 27.23
C ILE A 3 -3.00 -26.50 28.55
N GLU A 4 -2.73 -27.15 29.68
CA GLU A 4 -2.92 -26.53 30.99
C GLU A 4 -1.65 -25.78 31.39
N VAL A 5 -1.80 -24.50 31.70
CA VAL A 5 -0.71 -23.64 32.14
C VAL A 5 -0.88 -23.33 33.61
N ARG A 6 0.09 -23.71 34.44
CA ARG A 6 0.07 -23.42 35.88
C ARG A 6 1.32 -22.66 36.28
N ARG A 7 1.13 -21.55 37.00
CA ARG A 7 2.25 -20.79 37.58
C ARG A 7 2.53 -21.31 38.97
N LEU A 8 3.76 -21.79 39.18
CA LEU A 8 4.21 -22.35 40.46
C LEU A 8 4.64 -21.22 41.40
N LYS A 9 4.59 -21.48 42.72
CA LYS A 9 4.88 -20.48 43.78
C LYS A 9 6.32 -19.94 43.75
N ASN A 10 7.23 -20.64 43.08
CA ASN A 10 8.63 -20.27 42.87
C ASN A 10 8.85 -19.40 41.61
N GLY A 11 7.79 -19.04 40.88
CA GLY A 11 7.85 -18.22 39.67
C GLY A 11 8.06 -19.02 38.37
N GLU A 12 8.19 -20.34 38.44
CA GLU A 12 8.26 -21.23 37.27
C GLU A 12 6.86 -21.43 36.65
N ILE A 13 6.84 -21.76 35.35
CA ILE A 13 5.59 -22.10 34.64
C ILE A 13 5.64 -23.58 34.28
N GLN A 14 4.64 -24.32 34.75
CA GLN A 14 4.40 -25.70 34.36
C GLN A 14 3.42 -25.71 33.18
N LEU A 15 3.83 -26.35 32.09
CA LEU A 15 2.99 -26.64 30.94
C LEU A 15 2.67 -28.13 30.95
N ASP A 16 1.38 -28.46 31.00
CA ASP A 16 0.90 -29.83 30.91
C ASP A 16 0.31 -30.08 29.53
N PHE A 17 0.87 -31.08 28.85
CA PHE A 17 0.43 -31.57 27.54
C PHE A 17 -0.19 -32.97 27.64
N GLY A 18 -0.82 -33.29 28.78
CA GLY A 18 -1.54 -34.54 29.06
C GLY A 18 -0.65 -35.76 29.32
N ARG A 19 0.44 -35.93 28.55
CA ARG A 19 1.43 -37.00 28.74
C ARG A 19 2.83 -36.49 29.08
N VAL A 20 3.04 -35.17 29.02
CA VAL A 20 4.34 -34.52 29.23
C VAL A 20 4.12 -33.28 30.07
N MET A 21 4.81 -33.20 31.20
CA MET A 21 4.89 -31.98 32.01
C MET A 21 6.24 -31.31 31.76
N LEU A 22 6.20 -30.04 31.37
CA LEU A 22 7.39 -29.21 31.17
C LEU A 22 7.41 -28.09 32.21
N ASN A 23 8.43 -28.09 33.07
CA ASN A 23 8.68 -26.98 33.98
C ASN A 23 9.64 -26.00 33.30
N LEU A 24 9.12 -24.84 32.92
CA LEU A 24 9.88 -23.77 32.31
C LEU A 24 10.38 -22.82 33.39
N GLN A 25 11.70 -22.72 33.48
CA GLN A 25 12.36 -21.71 34.30
C GLN A 25 12.09 -20.30 33.74
N PRO A 26 12.07 -19.26 34.60
CA PRO A 26 11.89 -17.86 34.19
C PRO A 26 12.82 -17.42 33.06
N ALA A 27 14.08 -17.89 33.07
CA ALA A 27 15.05 -17.58 32.02
C ALA A 27 14.64 -18.14 30.64
N VAL A 28 14.07 -19.35 30.61
CA VAL A 28 13.58 -20.00 29.37
C VAL A 28 12.34 -19.29 28.85
N ILE A 29 11.43 -18.88 29.73
CA ILE A 29 10.24 -18.09 29.36
C ILE A 29 10.67 -16.76 28.74
N LYS A 30 11.64 -16.07 29.34
CA LYS A 30 12.17 -14.81 28.81
C LYS A 30 12.83 -15.00 27.43
N ALA A 31 13.60 -16.08 27.25
CA ALA A 31 14.19 -16.41 25.96
C ALA A 31 13.13 -16.74 24.89
N LEU A 32 12.08 -17.47 25.27
CA LEU A 32 10.95 -17.77 24.38
C LEU A 32 10.18 -16.50 23.98
N GLN A 33 9.92 -15.60 24.93
CA GLN A 33 9.32 -14.29 24.66
C GLN A 33 10.18 -13.48 23.69
N GLN A 34 11.48 -13.39 23.94
CA GLN A 34 12.42 -12.71 23.04
C GLN A 34 12.44 -13.31 21.64
N ALA A 35 12.40 -14.64 21.51
CA ALA A 35 12.35 -15.32 20.21
C ALA A 35 11.03 -15.08 19.48
N LEU A 36 9.90 -15.05 20.20
CA LEU A 36 8.59 -14.73 19.64
C LEU A 36 8.51 -13.27 19.20
N ASP A 37 8.98 -12.34 20.04
CA ASP A 37 9.03 -10.91 19.73
C ASP A 37 9.93 -10.64 18.52
N ALA A 38 11.12 -11.25 18.47
CA ALA A 38 12.02 -11.14 17.33
C ALA A 38 11.38 -11.68 16.04
N ARG A 39 10.64 -12.79 16.12
CA ARG A 39 9.96 -13.38 14.97
C ARG A 39 8.79 -12.51 14.48
N LEU A 40 7.99 -11.98 15.40
CA LEU A 40 6.87 -11.08 15.07
C LEU A 40 7.38 -9.78 14.45
N ASN A 41 8.42 -9.19 15.03
CA ASN A 41 9.04 -7.96 14.53
C ASN A 41 9.74 -8.16 13.18
N ALA A 42 10.49 -9.26 13.00
CA ALA A 42 11.14 -9.58 11.72
C ALA A 42 10.14 -9.85 10.58
N CYS A 43 8.96 -10.42 10.90
CA CYS A 43 7.89 -10.60 9.92
C CYS A 43 7.32 -9.24 9.49
N GLY A 44 7.07 -8.34 10.44
CA GLY A 44 6.58 -6.99 10.18
C GLY A 44 7.58 -6.11 9.41
N GLU A 45 8.88 -6.24 9.66
CA GLU A 45 9.91 -5.48 8.93
C GLU A 45 10.03 -5.91 7.47
N LYS A 46 10.00 -7.22 7.19
CA LYS A 46 10.03 -7.73 5.81
C LYS A 46 8.80 -7.29 5.02
N GLU A 47 7.63 -7.35 5.63
CA GLU A 47 6.38 -6.91 5.01
C GLU A 47 6.39 -5.39 4.74
N ARG A 48 6.81 -4.58 5.71
CA ARG A 48 6.99 -3.14 5.52
C ARG A 48 7.98 -2.81 4.41
N ALA A 49 9.11 -3.52 4.34
CA ALA A 49 10.08 -3.35 3.27
C ALA A 49 9.48 -3.69 1.89
N ALA A 50 8.67 -4.74 1.80
CA ALA A 50 7.97 -5.11 0.57
C ALA A 50 6.93 -4.05 0.16
N ILE A 51 6.14 -3.52 1.10
CA ILE A 51 5.18 -2.44 0.86
C ILE A 51 5.90 -1.18 0.36
N LYS A 52 6.97 -0.76 1.02
CA LYS A 52 7.78 0.40 0.59
C LYS A 52 8.34 0.22 -0.81
N LYS A 53 8.84 -0.98 -1.15
CA LYS A 53 9.33 -1.29 -2.49
C LYS A 53 8.21 -1.18 -3.54
N LYS A 54 7.01 -1.70 -3.26
CA LYS A 54 5.84 -1.55 -4.15
C LYS A 54 5.46 -0.07 -4.33
N LEU A 55 5.38 0.69 -3.24
CA LEU A 55 5.05 2.11 -3.29
C LEU A 55 6.07 2.93 -4.08
N ALA A 56 7.36 2.61 -4.00
CA ALA A 56 8.38 3.24 -4.82
C ALA A 56 8.13 3.02 -6.32
N VAL A 57 7.88 1.78 -6.72
CA VAL A 57 7.54 1.43 -8.12
C VAL A 57 6.27 2.14 -8.57
N PHE A 58 5.24 2.18 -7.72
CA PHE A 58 4.00 2.86 -8.02
C PHE A 58 4.14 4.38 -8.10
N SER A 59 5.00 4.99 -7.27
CA SER A 59 5.33 6.41 -7.37
C SER A 59 5.99 6.71 -8.71
N ASP A 60 6.95 5.90 -9.14
CA ASP A 60 7.61 6.08 -10.43
C ASP A 60 6.65 5.90 -11.61
N LEU A 61 5.72 4.95 -11.50
CA LEU A 61 4.66 4.78 -12.49
C LEU A 61 3.71 5.99 -12.52
N ALA A 62 3.28 6.47 -11.35
CA ALA A 62 2.39 7.61 -11.23
C ALA A 62 3.02 8.88 -11.80
N LYS A 63 4.30 9.15 -11.55
CA LYS A 63 5.04 10.30 -12.09
C LYS A 63 5.00 10.38 -13.62
N LYS A 64 4.99 9.23 -14.31
CA LYS A 64 4.90 9.20 -15.78
C LYS A 64 3.59 9.79 -16.32
N LEU A 65 2.53 9.84 -15.51
CA LEU A 65 1.25 10.44 -15.90
C LEU A 65 1.35 11.94 -16.18
N ALA A 66 2.35 12.63 -15.62
CA ALA A 66 2.58 14.04 -15.91
C ALA A 66 2.80 14.30 -17.42
N ALA A 67 3.39 13.34 -18.13
CA ALA A 67 3.69 13.42 -19.56
C ALA A 67 2.61 12.85 -20.49
N VAL A 68 1.56 12.21 -19.95
CA VAL A 68 0.48 11.63 -20.76
C VAL A 68 -0.35 12.73 -21.42
N ASP A 69 -0.82 12.50 -22.64
CA ASP A 69 -1.70 13.43 -23.37
C ASP A 69 -2.98 13.77 -22.57
N ASP A 70 -3.44 15.01 -22.68
CA ASP A 70 -4.58 15.52 -21.89
C ASP A 70 -5.89 14.78 -22.22
N ARG A 71 -6.14 14.37 -23.47
CA ARG A 71 -7.37 13.62 -23.82
C ARG A 71 -7.37 12.22 -23.24
N ILE A 72 -6.20 11.57 -23.26
CA ILE A 72 -6.01 10.25 -22.66
C ILE A 72 -6.15 10.36 -21.13
N MET A 73 -5.56 11.40 -20.53
CA MET A 73 -5.69 11.70 -19.10
C MET A 73 -7.15 11.89 -18.70
N GLN A 74 -7.93 12.70 -19.42
CA GLN A 74 -9.35 12.94 -19.13
C GLN A 74 -10.18 11.64 -19.08
N ARG A 75 -9.99 10.75 -20.06
CA ARG A 75 -10.68 9.45 -20.09
C ARG A 75 -10.27 8.53 -18.95
N MET A 76 -9.01 8.59 -18.54
CA MET A 76 -8.54 7.82 -17.39
C MET A 76 -9.20 8.31 -16.11
N LEU A 77 -9.19 9.63 -15.86
CA LEU A 77 -9.66 10.22 -14.61
C LEU A 77 -11.15 9.94 -14.35
N SER A 78 -11.98 9.86 -15.40
CA SER A 78 -13.40 9.53 -15.25
C SER A 78 -13.69 8.08 -14.81
N GLN A 79 -12.69 7.19 -14.87
CA GLN A 79 -12.83 5.78 -14.50
C GLN A 79 -12.37 5.48 -13.07
N LEU A 80 -11.82 6.47 -12.38
CA LEU A 80 -11.18 6.28 -11.08
C LEU A 80 -12.08 6.74 -9.94
N THR A 81 -12.02 6.03 -8.82
CA THR A 81 -12.67 6.48 -7.58
C THR A 81 -11.91 7.63 -6.93
N ALA A 82 -12.54 8.32 -5.99
CA ALA A 82 -11.91 9.40 -5.24
C ALA A 82 -10.62 8.95 -4.54
N GLU A 83 -10.64 7.79 -3.88
CA GLU A 83 -9.48 7.23 -3.18
C GLU A 83 -8.33 6.90 -4.13
N GLN A 84 -8.66 6.37 -5.30
CA GLN A 84 -7.70 6.06 -6.36
C GLN A 84 -7.06 7.32 -6.93
N LEU A 85 -7.85 8.36 -7.21
CA LEU A 85 -7.37 9.66 -7.68
C LEU A 85 -6.45 10.33 -6.65
N VAL A 86 -6.86 10.35 -5.38
CA VAL A 86 -6.04 10.93 -4.30
C VAL A 86 -4.74 10.14 -4.12
N THR A 87 -4.79 8.82 -4.19
CA THR A 87 -3.60 7.97 -4.11
C THR A 87 -2.62 8.25 -5.25
N LEU A 88 -3.11 8.35 -6.49
CA LEU A 88 -2.29 8.71 -7.65
C LEU A 88 -1.65 10.09 -7.52
N ALA A 89 -2.42 11.09 -7.10
CA ALA A 89 -1.92 12.44 -6.91
C ALA A 89 -0.81 12.49 -5.84
N ARG A 90 -1.00 11.77 -4.72
CA ARG A 90 -0.01 11.71 -3.63
C ARG A 90 1.26 10.98 -4.04
N LEU A 91 1.15 9.85 -4.72
CA LEU A 91 2.31 9.07 -5.16
C LEU A 91 3.06 9.72 -6.33
N GLY A 92 2.34 10.39 -7.22
CA GLY A 92 2.87 11.09 -8.38
C GLY A 92 3.48 12.46 -8.06
N GLY A 93 3.12 13.04 -6.91
CA GLY A 93 3.59 14.34 -6.48
C GLY A 93 2.92 15.51 -7.22
N GLU A 94 3.46 16.71 -7.02
CA GLU A 94 2.81 17.96 -7.43
C GLU A 94 2.55 18.06 -8.94
N ALA A 95 3.47 17.56 -9.77
CA ALA A 95 3.28 17.59 -11.23
C ALA A 95 2.05 16.78 -11.66
N VAL A 96 1.84 15.62 -11.04
CA VAL A 96 0.68 14.76 -11.31
C VAL A 96 -0.59 15.34 -10.71
N LEU A 97 -0.51 15.91 -9.50
CA LEU A 97 -1.63 16.63 -8.88
C LEU A 97 -2.17 17.74 -9.80
N ARG A 98 -1.29 18.65 -10.26
CA ARG A 98 -1.66 19.74 -11.17
C ARG A 98 -2.20 19.21 -12.51
N LYS A 99 -1.63 18.11 -13.02
CA LYS A 99 -2.08 17.44 -14.25
C LYS A 99 -3.50 16.88 -14.10
N ILE A 100 -3.80 16.26 -12.95
CA ILE A 100 -5.13 15.76 -12.60
C ILE A 100 -6.10 16.93 -12.54
N GLU A 101 -5.81 17.95 -11.74
CA GLU A 101 -6.67 19.13 -11.58
C GLU A 101 -7.00 19.74 -12.94
N ARG A 102 -5.98 20.01 -13.77
CA ARG A 102 -6.14 20.61 -15.10
C ARG A 102 -7.08 19.81 -16.00
N ASN A 103 -7.07 18.48 -15.90
CA ASN A 103 -7.85 17.58 -16.75
C ASN A 103 -9.21 17.18 -16.16
N LEU A 104 -9.56 17.64 -14.96
CA LEU A 104 -10.90 17.50 -14.41
C LEU A 104 -11.80 18.66 -14.85
N SER A 105 -13.11 18.38 -14.98
CA SER A 105 -14.13 19.43 -15.10
C SER A 105 -14.14 20.31 -13.83
N LYS A 106 -14.68 21.53 -13.90
CA LYS A 106 -14.74 22.44 -12.74
C LYS A 106 -15.40 21.80 -11.52
N THR A 107 -16.51 21.10 -11.72
CA THR A 107 -17.24 20.39 -10.65
C THR A 107 -16.41 19.25 -10.07
N ASN A 108 -15.84 18.39 -10.93
CA ASN A 108 -15.07 17.24 -10.47
C ASN A 108 -13.76 17.66 -9.82
N ARG A 109 -13.15 18.76 -10.27
CA ARG A 109 -11.95 19.33 -9.65
C ARG A 109 -12.24 19.76 -8.21
N ARG A 110 -13.33 20.51 -7.99
CA ARG A 110 -13.73 20.93 -6.65
C ARG A 110 -13.99 19.74 -5.72
N GLN A 111 -14.71 18.72 -6.22
CA GLN A 111 -14.91 17.49 -5.47
C GLN A 111 -13.59 16.78 -5.15
N PHE A 112 -12.68 16.70 -6.11
CA PHE A 112 -11.36 16.11 -5.92
C PHE A 112 -10.53 16.89 -4.88
N GLU A 113 -10.54 18.22 -4.90
CA GLU A 113 -9.83 19.06 -3.91
C GLU A 113 -10.37 18.79 -2.49
N GLU A 114 -11.69 18.70 -2.34
CA GLU A 114 -12.35 18.36 -1.08
C GLU A 114 -11.96 16.94 -0.61
N ASP A 115 -11.98 15.95 -1.51
CA ASP A 115 -11.58 14.58 -1.23
C ASP A 115 -10.08 14.47 -0.91
N TYR A 116 -9.22 15.22 -1.61
CA TYR A 116 -7.78 15.25 -1.39
C TYR A 116 -7.42 15.79 -0.01
N ALA A 117 -8.15 16.80 0.45
CA ALA A 117 -8.04 17.34 1.81
C ALA A 117 -8.60 16.37 2.87
N ARG A 118 -9.75 15.74 2.60
CA ARG A 118 -10.43 14.84 3.55
C ARG A 118 -9.70 13.51 3.74
N LEU A 119 -9.19 12.93 2.66
CA LEU A 119 -8.53 11.62 2.64
C LEU A 119 -7.07 11.70 3.09
N ASN A 120 -6.79 12.47 4.16
CA ASN A 120 -5.44 12.65 4.66
C ASN A 120 -4.84 11.43 5.37
N ARG A 121 -5.59 10.34 5.49
CA ARG A 121 -5.24 9.16 6.29
C ARG A 121 -5.17 7.85 5.49
N ILE A 122 -4.96 7.92 4.17
CA ILE A 122 -4.73 6.70 3.38
C ILE A 122 -3.43 6.04 3.88
N THR A 123 -3.56 4.82 4.39
CA THR A 123 -2.39 4.03 4.86
C THR A 123 -1.56 3.54 3.68
N GLU A 124 -0.29 3.22 3.92
CA GLU A 124 0.60 2.63 2.91
C GLU A 124 0.01 1.36 2.27
N HIS A 125 -0.65 0.53 3.06
CA HIS A 125 -1.28 -0.70 2.58
C HIS A 125 -2.47 -0.42 1.66
N GLN A 126 -3.34 0.54 2.03
CA GLN A 126 -4.44 0.99 1.18
C GLN A 126 -3.94 1.61 -0.12
N ALA A 127 -2.87 2.41 -0.06
CA ALA A 127 -2.25 2.98 -1.26
C ALA A 127 -1.74 1.90 -2.22
N VAL A 128 -1.15 0.81 -1.70
CA VAL A 128 -0.78 -0.35 -2.52
C VAL A 128 -2.00 -0.99 -3.17
N ILE A 129 -3.07 -1.24 -2.43
CA ILE A 129 -4.29 -1.85 -2.95
C ILE A 129 -4.90 -0.99 -4.06
N TYR A 130 -5.06 0.31 -3.81
CA TYR A 130 -5.61 1.23 -4.81
C TYR A 130 -4.74 1.28 -6.05
N MET A 131 -3.41 1.34 -5.92
CA MET A 131 -2.53 1.29 -7.09
C MET A 131 -2.63 -0.02 -7.85
N GLU A 132 -2.70 -1.16 -7.17
CA GLU A 132 -2.87 -2.47 -7.82
C GLU A 132 -4.16 -2.54 -8.64
N GLN A 133 -5.24 -1.91 -8.17
CA GLN A 133 -6.51 -1.79 -8.92
C GLN A 133 -6.40 -0.85 -10.14
N ILE A 134 -5.56 0.19 -10.06
CA ILE A 134 -5.39 1.17 -11.14
C ILE A 134 -4.41 0.68 -12.22
N VAL A 135 -3.45 -0.20 -11.89
CA VAL A 135 -2.45 -0.72 -12.83
C VAL A 135 -3.03 -1.22 -14.17
N PRO A 136 -4.13 -2.01 -14.21
CA PRO A 136 -4.74 -2.41 -15.47
C PRO A 136 -5.18 -1.23 -16.34
N VAL A 137 -5.72 -0.17 -15.74
CA VAL A 137 -6.11 1.07 -16.44
C VAL A 137 -4.85 1.78 -16.94
N LEU A 138 -3.82 1.93 -16.11
CA LEU A 138 -2.56 2.55 -16.48
C LEU A 138 -1.88 1.86 -17.67
N LYS A 139 -1.95 0.52 -17.74
CA LYS A 139 -1.42 -0.25 -18.87
C LYS A 139 -2.13 0.08 -20.18
N LYS A 140 -3.46 0.17 -20.16
CA LYS A 140 -4.24 0.55 -21.36
C LYS A 140 -3.87 1.96 -21.83
N ILE A 141 -3.81 2.90 -20.89
CA ILE A 141 -3.43 4.29 -21.15
C ILE A 141 -2.01 4.41 -21.72
N ALA A 142 -1.05 3.64 -21.20
CA ALA A 142 0.31 3.62 -21.75
C ALA A 142 0.37 3.08 -23.19
N GLN A 143 -0.46 2.10 -23.53
CA GLN A 143 -0.57 1.59 -24.90
C GLN A 143 -1.18 2.64 -25.84
N GLU A 144 -2.21 3.34 -25.40
CA GLU A 144 -2.83 4.43 -26.16
C GLU A 144 -1.85 5.59 -26.40
N GLN A 145 -1.11 6.01 -25.36
CA GLN A 145 -0.09 7.05 -25.46
C GLN A 145 0.99 6.67 -26.48
N LYS A 146 1.48 5.43 -26.41
CA LYS A 146 2.47 4.93 -27.37
C LYS A 146 1.95 4.88 -28.80
N ALA A 147 0.67 4.52 -28.97
CA ALA A 147 0.03 4.51 -30.29
C ALA A 147 -0.08 5.92 -30.88
N LEU A 148 -0.43 6.91 -30.05
CA LEU A 148 -0.50 8.32 -30.43
C LEU A 148 0.88 8.86 -30.85
N GLU A 149 1.92 8.59 -30.05
CA GLU A 149 3.30 8.98 -30.36
C GLU A 149 3.79 8.36 -31.68
N ALA A 150 3.45 7.09 -31.93
CA ALA A 150 3.82 6.40 -33.17
C ALA A 150 3.06 6.91 -34.41
N GLN A 151 1.87 7.50 -34.24
CA GLN A 151 1.14 8.16 -35.32
C GLN A 151 1.77 9.53 -35.63
N MET A 152 2.03 10.34 -34.60
CA MET A 152 2.66 11.66 -34.78
C MET A 152 4.09 11.59 -35.34
N ALA A 153 4.82 10.48 -35.11
CA ALA A 153 6.16 10.29 -35.67
C ALA A 153 6.17 9.86 -37.15
N LYS A 154 5.01 9.54 -37.72
CA LYS A 154 4.86 9.14 -39.14
C LYS A 154 4.31 10.25 -40.03
N GLU A 155 3.82 11.33 -39.43
CA GLU A 155 3.39 12.57 -40.09
C GLU A 155 4.55 13.56 -40.17
#